data_AF-A0A3N5QES3-F1
#
_entry.id   AF-A0A3N5QES3-F1
#
_cell.length_a   1.000
_cell.length_b   1.000
_cell.length_c   1.000
_cell.angle_alpha   90.00
_cell.angle_beta   90.00
_cell.angle_gamma   90.00
#
_symmetry.space_group_name_H-M   'P 1'
#
loop_
_entity.id
_entity.type
_entity.pdbx_description
1 polymer ?
#
loop_
_entity_poly.entity_id
_entity_poly.type
_entity_poly.pdbx_seq_one_letter_code
_entity_poly.pdbx_strand_id
1 'polypeptide(L)'
;MRQLPEEAARLCVVLNAPVRLVSHLTVVHDTACKIVQGLRKVFPNLSFDAEAVCFGAAIHDMGKCVHLEELTAPGNKHEESGQALLMANGVHPHLARFARLHGKWDREPVELEDLLTSLADHVWRGCRNEKLETMIVERISSALGIEQWKVFELLDDILNDIKVK
;
A
#
# COMPACT_ATOMS: atom_id res chain seq x y z
N MET A 1 13.22 -3.15 10.01
CA MET A 1 12.01 -3.56 9.29
C MET A 1 10.99 -3.89 10.34
N ARG A 2 9.83 -3.26 10.29
CA ARG A 2 8.71 -3.57 11.17
C ARG A 2 8.18 -4.96 10.88
N GLN A 3 7.66 -5.61 11.92
CA GLN A 3 6.93 -6.85 11.77
C GLN A 3 5.58 -6.59 11.13
N LEU A 4 5.05 -7.56 10.39
CA LEU A 4 3.69 -7.49 9.86
C LEU A 4 2.68 -7.38 11.02
N PRO A 5 1.53 -6.73 10.79
CA PRO A 5 0.40 -6.80 11.72
C PRO A 5 0.03 -8.25 12.03
N GLU A 6 -0.39 -8.55 13.26
CA GLU A 6 -0.64 -9.92 13.72
C GLU A 6 -1.61 -10.68 12.81
N GLU A 7 -2.67 -10.03 12.35
CA GLU A 7 -3.63 -10.62 11.43
C GLU A 7 -3.01 -10.92 10.05
N ALA A 8 -2.18 -10.02 9.50
CA ALA A 8 -1.49 -10.26 8.23
C ALA A 8 -0.47 -11.41 8.34
N ALA A 9 0.25 -11.49 9.47
CA ALA A 9 1.15 -12.59 9.76
C ALA A 9 0.40 -13.93 9.88
N ARG A 10 -0.75 -13.94 10.58
CA ARG A 10 -1.64 -15.09 10.68
C ARG A 10 -2.13 -15.54 9.29
N LEU A 11 -2.54 -14.60 8.44
CA LEU A 11 -2.97 -14.89 7.07
C LEU A 11 -1.83 -15.50 6.24
N CYS A 12 -0.60 -15.01 6.36
CA CYS A 12 0.55 -15.61 5.69
C CYS A 12 0.72 -17.10 6.06
N VAL A 13 0.53 -17.44 7.34
CA VAL A 13 0.60 -18.83 7.81
C VAL A 13 -0.57 -19.66 7.28
N VAL A 14 -1.81 -19.19 7.44
CA VAL A 14 -3.03 -19.89 7.03
C VAL A 14 -3.04 -20.17 5.53
N LEU A 15 -2.53 -19.23 4.72
CA LEU A 15 -2.50 -19.31 3.26
C LEU A 15 -1.26 -20.00 2.72
N ASN A 16 -0.36 -20.50 3.58
CA ASN A 16 0.94 -21.06 3.20
C ASN A 16 1.72 -20.12 2.26
N ALA A 17 1.73 -18.83 2.58
CA ALA A 17 2.37 -17.81 1.76
C ALA A 17 3.87 -18.12 1.56
N PRO A 18 4.37 -18.13 0.32
CA PRO A 18 5.79 -18.37 0.06
C PRO A 18 6.69 -17.37 0.79
N VAL A 19 7.84 -17.83 1.28
CA VAL A 19 8.80 -16.98 2.04
C VAL A 19 9.14 -15.69 1.32
N ARG A 20 9.28 -15.74 -0.02
CA ARG A 20 9.53 -14.56 -0.84
C ARG A 20 8.37 -13.56 -0.81
N LEU A 21 7.13 -14.04 -0.83
CA LEU A 21 5.95 -13.20 -0.71
C LEU A 21 5.90 -12.54 0.67
N VAL A 22 6.10 -13.29 1.75
CA VAL A 22 6.15 -12.76 3.12
C VAL A 22 7.24 -11.69 3.26
N SER A 23 8.43 -11.93 2.68
CA SER A 23 9.53 -10.97 2.68
C SER A 23 9.17 -9.67 1.95
N HIS A 24 8.53 -9.80 0.78
CA HIS A 24 8.02 -8.65 0.03
C HIS A 24 6.99 -7.85 0.82
N LEU A 25 5.94 -8.50 1.33
CA LEU A 25 4.89 -7.87 2.15
C LEU A 25 5.48 -7.14 3.36
N THR A 26 6.50 -7.72 4.01
CA THR A 26 7.18 -7.10 5.16
C THR A 26 7.88 -5.80 4.79
N VAL A 27 8.56 -5.76 3.64
CA VAL A 27 9.30 -4.58 3.18
C VAL A 27 8.33 -3.47 2.72
N VAL A 28 7.25 -3.83 2.01
CA VAL A 28 6.20 -2.88 1.62
C VAL A 28 5.50 -2.32 2.85
N HIS A 29 5.14 -3.17 3.82
CA HIS A 29 4.56 -2.74 5.09
C HIS A 29 5.47 -1.75 5.85
N ASP A 30 6.77 -2.05 5.96
CA ASP A 30 7.75 -1.15 6.60
C ASP A 30 7.83 0.20 5.87
N THR A 31 7.72 0.19 4.54
CA THR A 31 7.69 1.40 3.71
C THR A 31 6.42 2.21 3.92
N ALA A 32 5.24 1.58 3.87
CA ALA A 32 3.96 2.22 4.14
C ALA A 32 3.95 2.89 5.53
N CYS A 33 4.46 2.17 6.53
CA CYS A 33 4.65 2.66 7.88
C CYS A 33 5.50 3.94 7.98
N LYS A 34 6.54 4.09 7.15
CA LYS A 34 7.38 5.30 7.10
C LYS A 34 6.65 6.45 6.39
N ILE A 35 5.99 6.17 5.26
CA ILE A 35 5.17 7.15 4.53
C ILE A 35 4.11 7.72 5.46
N VAL A 36 3.34 6.85 6.12
CA VAL A 36 2.30 7.23 7.10
C VAL A 36 2.85 8.12 8.20
N GLN A 37 4.02 7.80 8.76
CA GLN A 37 4.63 8.60 9.81
C GLN A 37 5.09 9.97 9.30
N GLY A 38 5.68 10.03 8.11
CA GLY A 38 6.04 11.29 7.46
C GLY A 38 4.81 12.15 7.25
N LEU A 39 3.74 11.59 6.68
CA LEU A 39 2.48 12.30 6.44
C LEU A 39 1.85 12.81 7.73
N ARG A 40 1.77 12.00 8.80
CA ARG A 40 1.23 12.44 10.09
C ARG A 40 2.05 13.54 10.74
N LYS A 41 3.37 13.53 10.54
CA LYS A 41 4.27 14.57 11.06
C LYS A 41 4.12 15.89 10.30
N VAL A 42 4.04 15.81 8.97
CA VAL A 42 4.05 16.98 8.09
C VAL A 42 2.66 17.58 7.86
N PHE A 43 1.63 16.73 7.85
CA PHE A 43 0.24 17.09 7.67
C PHE A 43 -0.62 16.61 8.86
N PRO A 44 -0.44 17.19 10.08
CA PRO A 44 -1.12 16.72 11.28
C PRO A 44 -2.65 16.80 11.22
N ASN A 45 -3.20 17.64 10.33
CA ASN A 45 -4.64 17.81 10.12
C ASN A 45 -5.21 16.94 8.99
N LEU A 46 -4.38 16.14 8.31
CA LEU A 46 -4.84 15.24 7.25
C LEU A 46 -5.54 14.02 7.87
N SER A 47 -6.84 13.89 7.61
CA SER A 47 -7.62 12.75 8.05
C SER A 47 -7.52 11.61 7.03
N PHE A 48 -7.02 10.46 7.47
CA PHE A 48 -6.99 9.21 6.71
C PHE A 48 -6.78 8.03 7.66
N ASP A 49 -7.22 6.84 7.28
CA ASP A 49 -7.01 5.62 8.06
C ASP A 49 -5.62 5.05 7.84
N ALA A 50 -4.68 5.47 8.70
CA ALA A 50 -3.30 5.05 8.59
C ALA A 50 -3.05 3.59 8.99
N GLU A 51 -3.92 3.02 9.83
CA GLU A 51 -3.86 1.59 10.19
C GLU A 51 -4.30 0.75 8.99
N ALA A 52 -5.36 1.16 8.31
CA ALA A 52 -5.80 0.54 7.05
C ALA A 52 -4.72 0.60 5.97
N VAL A 53 -4.00 1.71 5.80
CA VAL A 53 -2.86 1.79 4.86
C VAL A 53 -1.76 0.79 5.20
N CYS A 54 -1.36 0.74 6.47
CA CYS A 54 -0.29 -0.16 6.91
C CYS A 54 -0.70 -1.63 6.77
N PHE A 55 -1.96 -1.95 7.09
CA PHE A 55 -2.52 -3.29 6.92
C PHE A 55 -2.66 -3.64 5.44
N GLY A 56 -3.19 -2.75 4.62
CA GLY A 56 -3.33 -2.90 3.16
C GLY A 56 -2.00 -3.26 2.50
N ALA A 57 -0.93 -2.54 2.82
CA ALA A 57 0.41 -2.85 2.33
C ALA A 57 0.89 -4.25 2.75
N ALA A 58 0.51 -4.71 3.94
CA ALA A 58 0.86 -6.03 4.48
C ALA A 58 0.06 -7.19 3.85
N ILE A 59 -1.00 -6.91 3.07
CA ILE A 59 -1.86 -7.94 2.45
C ILE A 59 -2.05 -7.77 0.94
N HIS A 60 -1.58 -6.68 0.34
CA HIS A 60 -1.98 -6.30 -1.02
C HIS A 60 -1.71 -7.40 -2.07
N ASP A 61 -0.63 -8.14 -1.91
CA ASP A 61 -0.17 -9.16 -2.84
C ASP A 61 -0.62 -10.59 -2.45
N MET A 62 -1.51 -10.72 -1.46
CA MET A 62 -1.87 -12.04 -0.89
C MET A 62 -2.53 -12.98 -1.91
N GLY A 63 -3.11 -12.45 -3.00
CA GLY A 63 -3.62 -13.26 -4.11
C GLY A 63 -2.53 -14.09 -4.81
N LYS A 64 -1.24 -13.75 -4.64
CA LYS A 64 -0.12 -14.55 -5.14
C LYS A 64 0.07 -15.86 -4.38
N CYS A 65 -0.66 -16.09 -3.28
CA CYS A 65 -0.79 -17.43 -2.69
C CYS A 65 -1.59 -18.40 -3.60
N VAL A 66 -2.42 -17.86 -4.50
CA VAL A 66 -3.21 -18.62 -5.48
C VAL A 66 -2.53 -18.63 -6.85
N HIS A 67 -2.01 -17.47 -7.28
CA HIS A 67 -1.32 -17.29 -8.57
C HIS A 67 0.20 -17.20 -8.37
N LEU A 68 0.80 -18.33 -7.99
CA LEU A 68 2.23 -18.42 -7.65
C LEU A 68 3.15 -18.01 -8.80
N GLU A 69 2.72 -18.17 -10.04
CA GLU A 69 3.45 -17.77 -11.24
C GLU A 69 3.72 -16.26 -11.28
N GLU A 70 2.82 -15.46 -10.71
CA GLU A 70 2.90 -13.98 -10.67
C GLU A 70 3.91 -13.48 -9.62
N LEU A 71 4.56 -14.38 -8.87
CA LEU A 71 5.72 -14.01 -8.05
C LEU A 71 6.94 -13.68 -8.91
N THR A 72 7.07 -14.32 -10.07
CA THR A 72 8.25 -14.21 -10.95
C THR A 72 7.93 -13.70 -12.34
N ALA A 73 6.69 -13.85 -12.80
CA ALA A 73 6.24 -13.36 -14.09
C ALA A 73 5.28 -12.18 -13.93
N PRO A 74 5.15 -11.32 -14.96
CA PRO A 74 4.08 -10.32 -15.00
C PRO A 74 2.70 -10.98 -14.91
N GLY A 75 1.75 -10.31 -14.26
CA GLY A 75 0.37 -10.76 -14.13
C GLY A 75 -0.42 -9.87 -13.18
N ASN A 76 -1.74 -10.05 -13.18
CA ASN A 76 -2.68 -9.27 -12.37
C ASN A 76 -3.88 -10.09 -11.86
N LYS A 77 -3.85 -11.42 -12.02
CA LYS A 77 -4.94 -12.29 -11.53
C LYS A 77 -4.99 -12.32 -10.00
N HIS A 78 -3.86 -12.09 -9.34
CA HIS A 78 -3.77 -11.96 -7.89
C HIS A 78 -4.61 -10.81 -7.33
N GLU A 79 -4.91 -9.77 -8.11
CA GLU A 79 -5.66 -8.61 -7.62
C GLU A 79 -7.10 -8.99 -7.23
N GLU A 80 -7.85 -9.55 -8.18
CA GLU A 80 -9.24 -10.00 -7.96
C GLU A 80 -9.28 -11.19 -7.00
N SER A 81 -8.39 -12.16 -7.22
CA SER A 81 -8.37 -13.38 -6.40
C SER A 81 -7.93 -13.09 -4.97
N GLY A 82 -7.06 -12.10 -4.76
CA GLY A 82 -6.58 -11.68 -3.46
C GLY A 82 -7.68 -11.09 -2.60
N GLN A 83 -8.51 -10.18 -3.15
CA GLN A 83 -9.65 -9.65 -2.41
C GLN A 83 -10.61 -10.77 -1.99
N ALA A 84 -10.99 -11.65 -2.93
CA ALA A 84 -11.88 -12.76 -2.64
C ALA A 84 -11.30 -13.73 -1.59
N LEU A 85 -10.00 -14.04 -1.70
CA LEU A 85 -9.28 -14.91 -0.77
C LEU A 85 -9.26 -14.33 0.65
N LEU A 86 -8.95 -13.04 0.79
CA LEU A 86 -8.90 -12.36 2.08
C LEU A 86 -10.29 -12.32 2.74
N MET A 87 -11.33 -11.99 1.98
CA MET A 87 -12.71 -12.00 2.49
C MET A 87 -13.14 -13.40 2.95
N ALA A 88 -12.80 -14.45 2.19
CA ALA A 88 -13.06 -15.83 2.59
C ALA A 88 -12.34 -16.26 3.88
N ASN A 89 -11.27 -15.54 4.25
CA ASN A 89 -10.51 -15.76 5.50
C ASN A 89 -10.86 -14.76 6.61
N GLY A 90 -11.99 -14.05 6.48
CA GLY A 90 -12.56 -13.21 7.52
C GLY A 90 -12.10 -11.75 7.50
N VAL A 91 -11.30 -11.33 6.51
CA VAL A 91 -10.91 -9.92 6.37
C VAL A 91 -12.11 -9.10 5.90
N HIS A 92 -12.39 -8.00 6.61
CA HIS A 92 -13.51 -7.13 6.25
C HIS A 92 -13.35 -6.56 4.83
N PRO A 93 -14.42 -6.43 4.01
CA PRO A 93 -14.32 -5.96 2.62
C PRO A 93 -13.61 -4.61 2.47
N HIS A 94 -13.78 -3.72 3.44
CA HIS A 94 -13.07 -2.44 3.49
C HIS A 94 -11.55 -2.66 3.44
N LEU A 95 -10.98 -3.59 4.20
CA LEU A 95 -9.52 -3.84 4.17
C LEU A 95 -9.12 -4.75 3.01
N ALA A 96 -9.95 -5.74 2.65
CA ALA A 96 -9.64 -6.68 1.58
C ALA A 96 -9.50 -5.99 0.20
N ARG A 97 -10.13 -4.82 0.01
CA ARG A 97 -10.07 -4.07 -1.26
C ARG A 97 -8.65 -3.70 -1.67
N PHE A 98 -7.73 -3.49 -0.71
CA PHE A 98 -6.34 -3.10 -1.01
C PHE A 98 -5.66 -4.12 -1.90
N ALA A 99 -5.99 -5.41 -1.74
CA ALA A 99 -5.43 -6.46 -2.60
C ALA A 99 -5.85 -6.33 -4.06
N ARG A 100 -7.03 -5.77 -4.35
CA ARG A 100 -7.47 -5.51 -5.71
C ARG A 100 -7.02 -4.15 -6.24
N LEU A 101 -7.17 -3.11 -5.42
CA LEU A 101 -7.06 -1.73 -5.88
C LEU A 101 -5.61 -1.24 -6.01
N HIS A 102 -4.64 -1.89 -5.37
CA HIS A 102 -3.24 -1.47 -5.43
C HIS A 102 -2.64 -1.50 -6.85
N GLY A 103 -3.18 -2.34 -7.75
CA GLY A 103 -2.79 -2.41 -9.17
C GLY A 103 -3.72 -1.63 -10.12
N LYS A 104 -4.84 -1.09 -9.59
CA LYS A 104 -5.93 -0.50 -10.38
C LYS A 104 -6.30 0.93 -10.00
N TRP A 105 -5.49 1.56 -9.16
CA TRP A 105 -5.70 2.93 -8.66
C TRP A 105 -5.89 4.00 -9.74
N ASP A 106 -5.47 3.73 -10.98
CA ASP A 106 -5.56 4.64 -12.10
C ASP A 106 -6.72 4.35 -13.08
N ARG A 107 -7.52 3.31 -12.78
CA ARG A 107 -8.63 2.80 -13.61
C ARG A 107 -9.93 2.68 -12.84
N GLU A 108 -9.88 2.64 -11.51
CA GLU A 108 -11.05 2.56 -10.63
C GLU A 108 -11.09 3.75 -9.66
N PRO A 109 -12.28 4.12 -9.15
CA PRO A 109 -12.39 5.05 -8.04
C PRO A 109 -11.69 4.48 -6.81
N VAL A 110 -10.77 5.26 -6.22
CA VAL A 110 -9.99 4.86 -5.05
C VAL A 110 -9.88 5.97 -4.03
N GLU A 111 -9.72 5.59 -2.76
CA GLU A 111 -9.50 6.51 -1.65
C GLU A 111 -8.01 6.88 -1.52
N LEU A 112 -7.67 7.81 -0.64
CA LEU A 112 -6.28 8.19 -0.40
C LEU A 112 -5.47 6.99 0.11
N GLU A 113 -6.07 6.18 0.96
CA GLU A 113 -5.48 5.01 1.59
C GLU A 113 -5.05 3.96 0.55
N ASP A 114 -5.84 3.79 -0.51
CA ASP A 114 -5.52 2.86 -1.60
C ASP A 114 -4.28 3.34 -2.37
N LEU A 115 -4.18 4.64 -2.64
CA LEU A 115 -3.00 5.23 -3.28
C LEU A 115 -1.75 5.14 -2.41
N LEU A 116 -1.88 5.39 -1.11
CA LEU A 116 -0.76 5.29 -0.18
C LEU A 116 -0.23 3.85 -0.09
N THR A 117 -1.12 2.87 -0.18
CA THR A 117 -0.76 1.45 -0.29
C THR A 117 0.00 1.18 -1.60
N SER A 118 -0.52 1.64 -2.74
CA SER A 118 0.16 1.53 -4.04
C SER A 118 1.51 2.25 -4.06
N LEU A 119 1.61 3.40 -3.40
CA LEU A 119 2.83 4.20 -3.33
C LEU A 119 3.91 3.46 -2.55
N ALA A 120 3.55 2.81 -1.44
CA ALA A 120 4.48 1.98 -0.68
C ALA A 120 5.05 0.83 -1.52
N ASP A 121 4.24 0.19 -2.39
CA ASP A 121 4.76 -0.83 -3.32
C ASP A 121 5.72 -0.24 -4.37
N HIS A 122 5.55 1.00 -4.81
CA HIS A 122 6.52 1.61 -5.74
C HIS A 122 7.82 2.02 -5.01
N VAL A 123 7.69 2.69 -3.87
CA VAL A 123 8.80 3.36 -3.20
C VAL A 123 9.79 2.38 -2.57
N TRP A 124 9.37 1.20 -2.12
CA TRP A 124 10.29 0.28 -1.44
C TRP A 124 11.46 -0.18 -2.32
N ARG A 125 11.26 -0.20 -3.65
CA ARG A 125 12.27 -0.53 -4.66
C ARG A 125 12.98 0.70 -5.25
N GLY A 126 12.76 1.87 -4.65
CA GLY A 126 13.28 3.16 -5.14
C GLY A 126 12.61 3.67 -6.41
N CYS A 127 11.46 3.10 -6.78
CA CYS A 127 10.70 3.58 -7.93
C CYS A 127 9.77 4.73 -7.51
N ARG A 128 9.74 5.79 -8.32
CA ARG A 128 8.80 6.90 -8.23
C ARG A 128 7.75 6.77 -9.32
N ASN A 129 6.52 7.18 -9.04
CA ASN A 129 5.42 7.09 -10.00
C ASN A 129 4.70 8.44 -10.04
N GLU A 130 5.04 9.27 -11.04
CA GLU A 130 4.58 10.65 -11.14
C GLU A 130 3.05 10.77 -11.13
N LYS A 131 2.35 9.89 -11.86
CA LYS A 131 0.88 9.90 -11.92
C LYS A 131 0.27 9.58 -10.55
N LEU A 132 0.78 8.55 -9.87
CA LEU A 132 0.33 8.17 -8.54
C LEU A 132 0.60 9.26 -7.51
N GLU A 133 1.80 9.83 -7.52
CA GLU A 133 2.20 10.90 -6.62
C GLU A 133 1.37 12.17 -6.85
N THR A 134 1.07 12.52 -8.11
CA THR A 134 0.18 13.63 -8.46
C THR A 134 -1.22 13.43 -7.89
N MET A 135 -1.80 12.23 -8.04
CA MET A 135 -3.11 11.91 -7.49
C MET A 135 -3.17 11.98 -5.95
N ILE A 136 -2.05 11.73 -5.28
CA ILE A 136 -1.92 11.87 -3.82
C ILE A 136 -1.81 13.36 -3.45
N VAL A 137 -0.98 14.11 -4.18
CA VAL A 137 -0.82 15.57 -4.02
C VAL A 137 -2.17 16.27 -4.13
N GLU A 138 -2.95 15.95 -5.17
CA GLU A 138 -4.28 16.51 -5.40
C GLU A 138 -5.25 16.22 -4.24
N ARG A 139 -5.29 14.98 -3.74
CA ARG A 139 -6.16 14.59 -2.62
C ARG A 139 -5.80 15.32 -1.33
N ILE A 140 -4.51 15.39 -1.00
CA ILE A 140 -4.04 16.07 0.22
C ILE A 140 -4.28 17.58 0.10
N SER A 141 -3.95 18.17 -1.07
CA SER A 141 -4.19 19.59 -1.35
C SER A 141 -5.67 19.95 -1.19
N SER A 142 -6.56 19.16 -1.79
CA SER A 142 -8.01 19.35 -1.68
C SER A 142 -8.52 19.18 -0.24
N ALA A 143 -8.04 18.17 0.49
CA ALA A 143 -8.48 17.91 1.86
C ALA A 143 -8.04 19.00 2.86
N LEU A 144 -6.88 19.62 2.63
CA LEU A 144 -6.29 20.61 3.55
C LEU A 144 -6.48 22.06 3.11
N GLY A 145 -6.91 22.31 1.86
CA GLY A 145 -7.02 23.65 1.30
C GLY A 145 -5.66 24.35 1.14
N ILE A 146 -4.61 23.59 0.80
CA ILE A 146 -3.25 24.11 0.59
C ILE A 146 -2.79 23.87 -0.85
N GLU A 147 -1.85 24.69 -1.33
CA GLU A 147 -1.35 24.64 -2.70
C GLU A 147 -0.67 23.31 -3.05
N GLN A 148 -0.94 22.77 -4.24
CA GLN A 148 -0.40 21.48 -4.70
C GLN A 148 1.13 21.44 -4.71
N TRP A 149 1.80 22.52 -5.13
CA TRP A 149 3.27 22.59 -5.14
C TRP A 149 3.86 22.41 -3.74
N LYS A 150 3.16 22.89 -2.70
CA LYS A 150 3.61 22.77 -1.33
C LYS A 150 3.45 21.34 -0.82
N VAL A 151 2.34 20.69 -1.19
CA VAL A 151 2.13 19.27 -0.89
C VAL A 151 3.17 18.41 -1.60
N PHE A 152 3.47 18.70 -2.87
CA PHE A 152 4.48 18.01 -3.65
C PHE A 152 5.86 18.08 -2.99
N GLU A 153 6.33 19.29 -2.64
CA GLU A 153 7.62 19.50 -1.96
C GLU A 153 7.73 18.66 -0.68
N LEU A 154 6.70 18.72 0.15
CA LEU A 154 6.63 18.01 1.43
C LEU A 154 6.52 16.49 1.26
N LEU A 155 5.76 16.01 0.27
CA LEU A 155 5.68 14.59 -0.06
C LEU A 155 7.02 14.09 -0.59
N ASP A 156 7.68 14.86 -1.45
CA ASP A 156 8.98 14.48 -2.01
C ASP A 156 10.04 14.33 -0.91
N ASP A 157 10.09 15.26 0.05
CA ASP A 157 10.94 15.17 1.23
C ASP A 157 10.69 13.87 2.03
N ILE A 158 9.41 13.53 2.28
CA ILE A 158 9.04 12.29 2.97
C ILE A 158 9.56 11.07 2.21
N LEU A 159 9.43 11.05 0.88
CA LEU A 159 9.81 9.92 0.05
C LEU A 159 11.34 9.79 -0.10
N ASN A 160 12.06 10.91 -0.14
CA ASN A 160 13.53 10.94 -0.20
C ASN A 160 14.18 10.44 1.10
N ASP A 161 13.52 10.62 2.25
CA ASP A 161 13.98 10.10 3.55
C ASP A 161 13.86 8.57 3.67
N ILE A 162 13.07 7.93 2.79
CA ILE A 162 12.90 6.48 2.80
C ILE A 162 14.09 5.81 2.14
N LYS A 163 15.00 5.30 2.97
CA LYS A 163 16.12 4.47 2.50
C LYS A 163 15.62 3.20 1.84
N VAL A 164 15.85 3.09 0.54
CA VAL A 164 15.71 1.88 -0.26
C VAL A 164 16.85 0.92 0.14
N LYS A 165 16.52 -0.35 0.39
CA LYS A 165 17.50 -1.38 0.74
C LYS A 165 17.95 -2.16 -0.48
#